data_AF-A0A850M6G3-F1
#
_entry.id   AF-A0A850M6G3-F1
#
_cell.length_a   1.000
_cell.length_b   1.000
_cell.length_c   1.000
_cell.angle_alpha   90.00
_cell.angle_beta   90.00
_cell.angle_gamma   90.00
#
_symmetry.space_group_name_H-M   'P 1'
#
loop_
_entity.id
_entity.type
_entity.pdbx_description
1 polymer ?
#
loop_
_entity_poly.entity_id
_entity_poly.type
_entity_poly.pdbx_seq_one_letter_code
_entity_poly.pdbx_strand_id
1 'polypeptide(L)'
;MPKSKKKTTKKKTKPTKKITEEPAPAPAEEPAPKPTEEPAPKPVAKPAAKPKIAPKSKVSKESSIQRLKSYLSKGEGGSWLYGIILMVAGGFVIALGILDLFNITFLHDFLIFYDQPGIAAMLPTLGVTNFVIGAFAVIAGVGLIIDQEWGWGIAMVILVYTAAQSIVYLVNSATELSISPSSINALGVLVASIAATAVAVIGLAYLGLTKYKYA
;
A
#
# COMPACT_ATOMS: atom_id res chain seq x y z
N MET A 1 -36.70 24.12 53.34
CA MET A 1 -35.23 24.27 53.25
C MET A 1 -34.58 23.04 53.85
N PRO A 2 -33.57 22.44 53.18
CA PRO A 2 -32.21 22.55 53.73
C PRO A 2 -31.15 22.86 52.66
N LYS A 3 -30.08 23.56 53.05
CA LYS A 3 -29.00 24.00 52.16
C LYS A 3 -27.90 22.92 52.06
N SER A 4 -27.72 22.32 50.89
CA SER A 4 -26.57 21.42 50.65
C SER A 4 -25.27 22.21 50.47
N LYS A 5 -24.20 21.81 51.16
CA LYS A 5 -22.92 22.54 51.21
C LYS A 5 -22.02 22.14 50.04
N LYS A 6 -21.75 23.10 49.14
CA LYS A 6 -20.80 22.97 48.03
C LYS A 6 -19.35 22.92 48.57
N LYS A 7 -18.69 21.76 48.47
CA LYS A 7 -17.30 21.55 48.93
C LYS A 7 -16.32 21.69 47.77
N THR A 8 -15.72 22.87 47.62
CA THR A 8 -14.73 23.17 46.57
C THR A 8 -13.32 22.74 46.98
N THR A 9 -12.83 21.64 46.40
CA THR A 9 -11.47 21.14 46.65
C THR A 9 -10.47 21.77 45.67
N LYS A 10 -9.84 22.89 46.04
CA LYS A 10 -8.63 23.37 45.36
C LYS A 10 -7.51 22.35 45.55
N LYS A 11 -6.88 21.84 44.48
CA LYS A 11 -5.60 21.11 44.59
C LYS A 11 -4.58 21.47 43.50
N LYS A 12 -3.80 22.51 43.83
CA LYS A 12 -2.34 22.58 43.67
C LYS A 12 -1.76 22.25 42.27
N THR A 13 -1.60 23.31 41.47
CA THR A 13 -0.66 23.36 40.35
C THR A 13 0.75 22.95 40.78
N LYS A 14 1.43 22.15 39.95
CA LYS A 14 2.84 21.77 40.09
C LYS A 14 3.65 22.57 39.04
N PRO A 15 4.78 23.20 39.39
CA PRO A 15 5.50 24.07 38.46
C PRO A 15 6.23 23.28 37.38
N THR A 16 6.08 23.74 36.14
CA THR A 16 6.82 23.27 34.96
C THR A 16 8.31 23.60 35.08
N LYS A 17 9.18 22.59 35.12
CA LYS A 17 10.62 22.82 34.89
C LYS A 17 10.84 23.05 33.39
N LYS A 18 11.21 24.28 33.03
CA LYS A 18 11.73 24.63 31.71
C LYS A 18 13.15 24.10 31.60
N ILE A 19 13.35 22.99 30.90
CA ILE A 19 14.67 22.55 30.47
C ILE A 19 14.90 23.20 29.10
N THR A 20 15.83 24.13 29.04
CA THR A 20 16.36 24.68 27.79
C THR A 20 17.66 23.97 27.54
N GLU A 21 17.60 22.91 26.73
CA GLU A 21 18.81 22.29 26.18
C GLU A 21 19.20 23.00 24.88
N GLU A 22 20.51 23.20 24.77
CA GLU A 22 21.20 24.01 23.79
C GLU A 22 21.45 23.17 22.53
N PRO A 23 21.17 23.68 21.31
CA PRO A 23 21.38 22.90 20.10
C PRO A 23 22.89 22.75 19.82
N ALA A 24 23.39 21.51 19.87
CA ALA A 24 24.75 21.20 19.47
C ALA A 24 24.99 21.55 17.99
N PRO A 25 26.17 22.10 17.63
CA PRO A 25 26.47 22.49 16.26
C PRO A 25 26.59 21.26 15.33
N ALA A 26 26.08 21.40 14.11
CA ALA A 26 26.18 20.37 13.08
C ALA A 26 27.65 20.19 12.62
N PRO A 27 28.14 18.94 12.46
CA PRO A 27 29.39 18.68 11.76
C PRO A 27 29.33 19.14 10.31
N ALA A 28 30.41 19.76 9.83
CA ALA A 28 30.49 20.30 8.47
C ALA A 28 30.50 19.20 7.40
N GLU A 29 29.90 19.49 6.24
CA GLU A 29 29.98 18.64 5.06
C GLU A 29 31.41 18.63 4.49
N GLU A 30 31.99 17.45 4.33
CA GLU A 30 33.27 17.27 3.63
C GLU A 30 32.99 16.85 2.18
N PRO A 31 33.28 17.69 1.16
CA PRO A 31 32.93 17.39 -0.22
C PRO A 31 33.91 16.38 -0.84
N ALA A 32 33.44 15.16 -1.09
CA ALA A 32 34.20 14.16 -1.83
C ALA A 32 34.50 14.65 -3.28
N PRO A 33 35.75 14.49 -3.78
CA PRO A 33 36.14 15.01 -5.09
C PRO A 33 35.48 14.26 -6.25
N LYS A 34 35.09 15.01 -7.29
CA LYS A 34 34.61 14.45 -8.57
C LYS A 34 35.69 13.58 -9.23
N PRO A 35 35.36 12.35 -9.67
CA PRO A 35 36.18 11.63 -10.64
C PRO A 35 36.22 12.36 -11.99
N THR A 36 37.41 12.52 -12.53
CA THR A 36 37.69 13.16 -13.83
C THR A 36 37.12 12.33 -14.98
N GLU A 37 36.51 12.99 -15.98
CA GLU A 37 36.09 12.34 -17.23
C GLU A 37 37.31 11.93 -18.07
N GLU A 38 37.41 10.65 -18.45
CA GLU A 38 38.39 10.17 -19.42
C GLU A 38 37.71 9.93 -20.79
N PRO A 39 37.98 10.76 -21.82
CA PRO A 39 37.32 10.65 -23.11
C PRO A 39 38.01 9.61 -24.02
N ALA A 40 37.53 8.37 -23.99
CA ALA A 40 37.97 7.33 -24.94
C ALA A 40 37.38 7.55 -26.36
N PRO A 41 38.16 7.32 -27.44
CA PRO A 41 37.91 7.90 -28.77
C PRO A 41 36.87 7.18 -29.65
N LYS A 42 36.25 7.94 -30.57
CA LYS A 42 35.48 7.42 -31.73
C LYS A 42 36.42 7.03 -32.89
N PRO A 43 36.45 5.76 -33.32
CA PRO A 43 36.59 5.38 -34.75
C PRO A 43 35.79 4.09 -35.12
N VAL A 44 35.31 3.79 -36.34
CA VAL A 44 35.19 4.48 -37.66
C VAL A 44 33.80 4.11 -38.25
N ALA A 45 33.17 4.96 -39.08
CA ALA A 45 32.01 4.56 -39.87
C ALA A 45 32.41 3.67 -41.07
N LYS A 46 31.90 2.44 -41.15
CA LYS A 46 32.13 1.53 -42.30
C LYS A 46 30.94 1.59 -43.29
N PRO A 47 31.15 1.80 -44.62
CA PRO A 47 30.05 2.03 -45.56
C PRO A 47 29.14 0.82 -45.82
N ALA A 48 27.91 1.14 -46.23
CA ALA A 48 26.78 0.25 -46.40
C ALA A 48 26.97 -0.96 -47.34
N ALA A 49 26.38 -2.09 -46.96
CA ALA A 49 25.96 -3.14 -47.90
C ALA A 49 24.48 -2.95 -48.26
N LYS A 50 24.14 -3.03 -49.57
CA LYS A 50 22.77 -2.83 -50.09
C LYS A 50 21.79 -3.88 -49.53
N PRO A 51 20.56 -3.50 -49.10
CA PRO A 51 19.49 -4.46 -48.86
C PRO A 51 19.05 -5.11 -50.18
N LYS A 52 19.15 -6.44 -50.26
CA LYS A 52 18.67 -7.21 -51.42
C LYS A 52 17.17 -7.44 -51.27
N ILE A 53 16.35 -6.78 -52.09
CA ILE A 53 14.88 -6.85 -52.01
C ILE A 53 14.36 -8.11 -52.72
N ALA A 54 13.82 -9.07 -51.96
CA ALA A 54 12.81 -10.05 -52.39
C ALA A 54 12.39 -10.97 -51.22
N PRO A 55 11.18 -11.57 -51.20
CA PRO A 55 9.90 -11.14 -51.79
C PRO A 55 8.80 -10.92 -50.72
N LYS A 56 7.61 -10.48 -51.16
CA LYS A 56 6.48 -10.14 -50.27
C LYS A 56 5.78 -11.38 -49.64
N SER A 57 5.14 -11.11 -48.50
CA SER A 57 3.91 -11.73 -47.98
C SER A 57 3.87 -13.25 -47.72
N LYS A 58 4.20 -13.62 -46.47
CA LYS A 58 3.53 -14.69 -45.68
C LYS A 58 3.84 -14.67 -44.17
N VAL A 59 4.97 -14.04 -43.77
CA VAL A 59 5.54 -14.04 -42.40
C VAL A 59 4.72 -13.29 -41.31
N SER A 60 3.66 -12.55 -41.67
CA SER A 60 2.97 -11.62 -40.76
C SER A 60 2.02 -12.26 -39.72
N LYS A 61 1.43 -13.43 -40.01
CA LYS A 61 0.49 -14.09 -39.06
C LYS A 61 1.19 -14.96 -38.02
N GLU A 62 2.22 -15.69 -38.43
CA GLU A 62 2.92 -16.64 -37.55
C GLU A 62 3.76 -15.94 -36.48
N SER A 63 4.42 -14.84 -36.83
CA SER A 63 5.14 -13.98 -35.87
C SER A 63 4.20 -13.34 -34.84
N SER A 64 2.97 -12.99 -35.22
CA SER A 64 1.94 -12.46 -34.31
C SER A 64 1.45 -13.54 -33.32
N ILE A 65 1.23 -14.77 -33.80
CA ILE A 65 0.84 -15.92 -32.96
C ILE A 65 2.00 -16.35 -32.03
N GLN A 66 3.24 -16.34 -32.51
CA GLN A 66 4.42 -16.60 -31.65
C GLN A 66 4.60 -15.52 -30.59
N ARG A 67 4.38 -14.23 -30.91
CA ARG A 67 4.37 -13.15 -29.90
C ARG A 67 3.27 -13.38 -28.87
N LEU A 68 2.02 -13.62 -29.29
CA LEU A 68 0.92 -13.95 -28.38
C LEU A 68 1.22 -15.15 -27.50
N LYS A 69 1.76 -16.24 -28.06
CA LYS A 69 2.23 -17.39 -27.27
C LYS A 69 3.36 -17.03 -26.32
N SER A 70 4.29 -16.15 -26.69
CA SER A 70 5.35 -15.71 -25.77
C SER A 70 4.81 -14.86 -24.61
N TYR A 71 3.80 -14.02 -24.84
CA TYR A 71 3.13 -13.27 -23.77
C TYR A 71 2.27 -14.17 -22.87
N LEU A 72 1.61 -15.19 -23.42
CA LEU A 72 0.84 -16.19 -22.64
C LEU A 72 1.75 -17.15 -21.86
N SER A 73 2.86 -17.58 -22.46
CA SER A 73 3.85 -18.48 -21.83
C SER A 73 4.71 -17.78 -20.78
N LYS A 74 4.95 -16.45 -20.90
CA LYS A 74 5.53 -15.67 -19.80
C LYS A 74 4.67 -15.67 -18.52
N GLY A 75 3.38 -16.03 -18.62
CA GLY A 75 2.46 -16.15 -17.49
C GLY A 75 2.66 -17.38 -16.59
N GLU A 76 3.58 -18.31 -16.90
CA GLU A 76 3.80 -19.54 -16.13
C GLU A 76 4.24 -19.30 -14.65
N GLY A 77 4.61 -18.07 -14.29
CA GLY A 77 4.92 -17.68 -12.91
C GLY A 77 3.70 -17.42 -12.00
N GLY A 78 2.49 -17.31 -12.55
CA GLY A 78 1.27 -16.97 -11.78
C GLY A 78 1.16 -15.51 -11.34
N SER A 79 2.28 -14.75 -11.32
CA SER A 79 2.41 -13.33 -10.95
C SER A 79 1.34 -12.43 -11.59
N TRP A 80 1.00 -12.69 -12.85
CA TRP A 80 0.01 -11.94 -13.62
C TRP A 80 -1.38 -11.93 -12.97
N LEU A 81 -1.83 -13.06 -12.42
CA LEU A 81 -3.14 -13.15 -11.76
C LEU A 81 -3.15 -12.33 -10.47
N TYR A 82 -2.08 -12.41 -9.68
CA TYR A 82 -1.91 -11.58 -8.47
C TYR A 82 -1.87 -10.10 -8.82
N GLY A 83 -1.17 -9.71 -9.89
CA GLY A 83 -1.13 -8.33 -10.35
C GLY A 83 -2.51 -7.78 -10.72
N ILE A 84 -3.35 -8.56 -11.40
CA ILE A 84 -4.74 -8.18 -11.69
C ILE A 84 -5.57 -8.07 -10.41
N ILE A 85 -5.48 -9.04 -9.50
CA ILE A 85 -6.21 -8.99 -8.22
C ILE A 85 -5.80 -7.74 -7.43
N LEU A 86 -4.51 -7.42 -7.40
CA LEU A 86 -3.97 -6.25 -6.70
C LEU A 86 -4.40 -4.92 -7.37
N MET A 87 -4.50 -4.87 -8.70
CA MET A 87 -5.05 -3.72 -9.41
C MET A 87 -6.55 -3.52 -9.15
N VAL A 88 -7.35 -4.60 -9.14
CA VAL A 88 -8.80 -4.51 -8.86
C VAL A 88 -9.05 -4.11 -7.41
N ALA A 89 -8.35 -4.74 -6.45
CA ALA A 89 -8.41 -4.38 -5.04
C ALA A 89 -7.92 -2.96 -4.78
N GLY A 90 -6.79 -2.56 -5.39
CA GLY A 90 -6.26 -1.21 -5.30
C GLY A 90 -7.20 -0.15 -5.86
N GLY A 91 -7.82 -0.41 -7.03
CA GLY A 91 -8.83 0.46 -7.62
C GLY A 91 -10.08 0.63 -6.73
N PHE A 92 -10.53 -0.44 -6.08
CA PHE A 92 -11.62 -0.39 -5.11
C PHE A 92 -11.24 0.42 -3.86
N VAL A 93 -10.03 0.21 -3.32
CA VAL A 93 -9.53 0.95 -2.15
C VAL A 93 -9.30 2.44 -2.47
N ILE A 94 -8.88 2.79 -3.69
CA ILE A 94 -8.85 4.18 -4.18
C ILE A 94 -10.26 4.78 -4.16
N ALA A 95 -11.26 4.08 -4.69
CA ALA A 95 -12.64 4.57 -4.73
C ALA A 95 -13.20 4.83 -3.33
N LEU A 96 -12.97 3.92 -2.37
CA LEU A 96 -13.31 4.14 -0.96
C LEU A 96 -12.57 5.35 -0.37
N GLY A 97 -11.26 5.44 -0.58
CA GLY A 97 -10.45 6.56 -0.09
C GLY A 97 -10.91 7.92 -0.62
N ILE A 98 -11.36 7.98 -1.88
CA ILE A 98 -11.98 9.19 -2.47
C ILE A 98 -13.30 9.53 -1.80
N LEU A 99 -14.19 8.55 -1.59
CA LEU A 99 -15.49 8.79 -0.93
C LEU A 99 -15.31 9.31 0.51
N ASP A 100 -14.36 8.72 1.24
CA ASP A 100 -14.02 9.13 2.61
C ASP A 100 -13.41 10.54 2.66
N LEU A 101 -12.55 10.87 1.68
CA LEU A 101 -11.89 12.18 1.59
C LEU A 101 -12.87 13.33 1.31
N PHE A 102 -13.97 13.06 0.61
CA PHE A 102 -15.05 14.02 0.37
C PHE A 102 -16.20 13.95 1.39
N ASN A 103 -16.13 13.07 2.40
CA ASN A 103 -17.22 12.78 3.34
C ASN A 103 -18.54 12.37 2.67
N ILE A 104 -18.47 11.72 1.49
CA ILE A 104 -19.64 11.23 0.73
C ILE A 104 -20.03 9.82 1.16
N THR A 105 -19.14 9.10 1.87
CA THR A 105 -19.40 7.74 2.34
C THR A 105 -20.57 7.70 3.32
N PHE A 106 -21.46 6.72 3.15
CA PHE A 106 -22.51 6.36 4.14
C PHE A 106 -21.99 6.28 5.58
N LEU A 107 -20.73 5.91 5.76
CA LEU A 107 -20.04 5.85 7.05
C LEU A 107 -19.99 7.21 7.78
N HIS A 108 -19.87 8.33 7.06
CA HIS A 108 -19.84 9.68 7.65
C HIS A 108 -21.18 10.02 8.30
N ASP A 109 -22.27 9.89 7.54
CA ASP A 109 -23.63 10.18 8.03
C ASP A 109 -24.04 9.20 9.14
N PHE A 110 -23.64 7.94 9.02
CA PHE A 110 -23.80 6.92 10.07
C PHE A 110 -23.06 7.31 11.36
N LEU A 111 -21.80 7.74 11.30
CA LEU A 111 -21.02 8.13 12.47
C LEU A 111 -21.57 9.41 13.15
N ILE A 112 -22.09 10.35 12.37
CA ILE A 112 -22.80 11.52 12.92
C ILE A 112 -24.08 11.09 13.63
N PHE A 113 -24.86 10.17 13.04
CA PHE A 113 -26.09 9.66 13.64
C PHE A 113 -25.86 8.95 14.99
N TYR A 114 -24.73 8.27 15.15
CA TYR A 114 -24.33 7.60 16.41
C TYR A 114 -23.55 8.49 17.40
N ASP A 115 -23.57 9.82 17.21
CA ASP A 115 -22.88 10.80 18.05
C ASP A 115 -21.38 10.49 18.24
N GLN A 116 -20.70 10.13 17.14
CA GLN A 116 -19.25 9.90 17.09
C GLN A 116 -18.51 10.97 16.25
N PRO A 117 -18.68 12.28 16.52
CA PRO A 117 -18.10 13.35 15.70
C PRO A 117 -16.56 13.34 15.69
N GLY A 118 -15.93 12.81 16.74
CA GLY A 118 -14.47 12.64 16.81
C GLY A 118 -13.93 11.64 15.79
N ILE A 119 -14.68 10.58 15.50
CA ILE A 119 -14.32 9.60 14.46
C ILE A 119 -14.65 10.17 13.08
N ALA A 120 -15.81 10.84 12.93
CA ALA A 120 -16.19 11.52 11.70
C ALA A 120 -15.11 12.53 11.23
N ALA A 121 -14.55 13.31 12.16
CA ALA A 121 -13.46 14.24 11.86
C ALA A 121 -12.13 13.57 11.40
N MET A 122 -11.97 12.26 11.62
CA MET A 122 -10.80 11.50 11.16
C MET A 122 -11.00 10.83 9.79
N LEU A 123 -12.23 10.78 9.25
CA LEU A 123 -12.51 10.13 7.97
C LEU A 123 -11.64 10.66 6.81
N PRO A 124 -11.43 11.98 6.63
CA PRO A 124 -10.57 12.47 5.55
C PRO A 124 -9.13 11.96 5.64
N THR A 125 -8.58 11.82 6.87
CA THR A 125 -7.24 11.28 7.11
C THR A 125 -7.15 9.78 6.78
N LEU A 126 -8.20 9.02 7.12
CA LEU A 126 -8.33 7.61 6.72
C LEU A 126 -8.51 7.50 5.20
N GLY A 127 -9.26 8.40 4.57
CA GLY A 127 -9.46 8.49 3.13
C GLY A 127 -8.17 8.73 2.35
N VAL A 128 -7.34 9.68 2.80
CA VAL A 128 -5.97 9.88 2.26
C VAL A 128 -5.13 8.61 2.40
N THR A 129 -5.19 7.95 3.56
CA THR A 129 -4.41 6.72 3.83
C THR A 129 -4.84 5.59 2.89
N ASN A 130 -6.15 5.34 2.79
CA ASN A 130 -6.74 4.38 1.86
C ASN A 130 -6.36 4.70 0.41
N PHE A 131 -6.54 5.96 -0.03
CA PHE A 131 -6.18 6.40 -1.38
C PHE A 131 -4.71 6.10 -1.73
N VAL A 132 -3.77 6.43 -0.82
CA VAL A 132 -2.34 6.18 -1.02
C VAL A 132 -2.05 4.68 -1.11
N ILE A 133 -2.59 3.86 -0.19
CA ILE A 133 -2.40 2.40 -0.21
C ILE A 133 -2.96 1.79 -1.49
N GLY A 134 -4.17 2.21 -1.91
CA GLY A 134 -4.80 1.74 -3.13
C GLY A 134 -3.99 2.12 -4.38
N ALA A 135 -3.43 3.33 -4.44
CA ALA A 135 -2.55 3.75 -5.51
C ALA A 135 -1.27 2.89 -5.58
N PHE A 136 -0.61 2.63 -4.45
CA PHE A 136 0.53 1.72 -4.39
C PHE A 136 0.15 0.27 -4.75
N ALA A 137 -1.06 -0.19 -4.42
CA ALA A 137 -1.55 -1.52 -4.80
C ALA A 137 -1.76 -1.65 -6.32
N VAL A 138 -2.29 -0.62 -6.98
CA VAL A 138 -2.37 -0.57 -8.46
C VAL A 138 -0.97 -0.57 -9.08
N ILE A 139 -0.04 0.26 -8.56
CA ILE A 139 1.35 0.34 -9.06
C ILE A 139 2.05 -1.02 -8.90
N ALA A 140 1.96 -1.64 -7.73
CA ALA A 140 2.51 -2.97 -7.47
C ALA A 140 1.87 -4.04 -8.37
N GLY A 141 0.56 -3.94 -8.62
CA GLY A 141 -0.15 -4.86 -9.50
C GLY A 141 0.33 -4.80 -10.95
N VAL A 142 0.55 -3.59 -11.47
CA VAL A 142 1.22 -3.38 -12.76
C VAL A 142 2.63 -3.97 -12.72
N GLY A 143 3.42 -3.67 -11.68
CA GLY A 143 4.77 -4.20 -11.52
C GLY A 143 4.86 -5.73 -11.55
N LEU A 144 3.90 -6.43 -10.91
CA LEU A 144 3.78 -7.89 -10.95
C LEU A 144 3.37 -8.43 -12.34
N ILE A 145 2.56 -7.70 -13.11
CA ILE A 145 2.17 -8.07 -14.48
C ILE A 145 3.35 -7.98 -15.46
N ILE A 146 4.30 -7.06 -15.24
CA ILE A 146 5.51 -6.90 -16.05
C ILE A 146 6.78 -7.49 -15.40
N ASP A 147 6.60 -8.43 -14.48
CA ASP A 147 7.65 -9.18 -13.77
C ASP A 147 8.78 -8.29 -13.19
N GLN A 148 8.44 -7.12 -12.64
CA GLN A 148 9.39 -6.18 -12.08
C GLN A 148 9.64 -6.42 -10.60
N GLU A 149 10.90 -6.53 -10.19
CA GLU A 149 11.32 -6.74 -8.78
C GLU A 149 10.76 -5.69 -7.81
N TRP A 150 10.62 -4.43 -8.24
CA TRP A 150 10.02 -3.39 -7.42
C TRP A 150 8.52 -3.64 -7.15
N GLY A 151 7.80 -4.27 -8.10
CA GLY A 151 6.40 -4.66 -7.93
C GLY A 151 6.22 -5.67 -6.80
N TRP A 152 7.12 -6.65 -6.73
CA TRP A 152 7.19 -7.62 -5.64
C TRP A 152 7.48 -6.96 -4.28
N GLY A 153 8.40 -6.00 -4.24
CA GLY A 153 8.74 -5.25 -3.03
C GLY A 153 7.55 -4.47 -2.47
N ILE A 154 6.87 -3.71 -3.34
CA ILE A 154 5.69 -2.91 -2.93
C ILE A 154 4.53 -3.84 -2.52
N ALA A 155 4.27 -4.92 -3.27
CA ALA A 155 3.22 -5.89 -2.93
C ALA A 155 3.45 -6.52 -1.54
N MET A 156 4.69 -6.90 -1.23
CA MET A 156 5.06 -7.38 0.12
C MET A 156 4.75 -6.35 1.21
N VAL A 157 5.15 -5.08 1.02
CA VAL A 157 4.89 -4.01 2.00
C VAL A 157 3.38 -3.82 2.23
N ILE A 158 2.58 -3.84 1.17
CA ILE A 158 1.12 -3.69 1.25
C ILE A 158 0.47 -4.87 1.99
N LEU A 159 0.92 -6.10 1.74
CA LEU A 159 0.41 -7.28 2.43
C LEU A 159 0.82 -7.31 3.90
N VAL A 160 2.06 -6.91 4.24
CA VAL A 160 2.49 -6.75 5.65
C VAL A 160 1.65 -5.69 6.36
N TYR A 161 1.42 -4.54 5.73
CA TYR A 161 0.55 -3.49 6.26
C TYR A 161 -0.88 -4.00 6.47
N THR A 162 -1.46 -4.67 5.47
CA THR A 162 -2.80 -5.24 5.52
C THR A 162 -2.93 -6.27 6.65
N ALA A 163 -1.96 -7.17 6.80
CA ALA A 163 -1.91 -8.16 7.87
C ALA A 163 -1.80 -7.50 9.26
N ALA A 164 -0.97 -6.47 9.41
CA ALA A 164 -0.84 -5.74 10.66
C ALA A 164 -2.14 -5.03 11.06
N GLN A 165 -2.80 -4.36 10.11
CA GLN A 165 -4.11 -3.73 10.33
C GLN A 165 -5.18 -4.77 10.67
N SER A 166 -5.27 -5.88 9.93
CA SER A 166 -6.28 -6.91 10.16
C SER A 166 -6.09 -7.60 11.52
N ILE A 167 -4.85 -7.77 12.00
CA ILE A 167 -4.57 -8.24 13.37
C ILE A 167 -5.06 -7.22 14.42
N VAL A 168 -4.86 -5.92 14.24
CA VAL A 168 -5.36 -4.88 15.15
C VAL A 168 -6.90 -4.90 15.21
N TYR A 169 -7.58 -4.99 14.06
CA TYR A 169 -9.04 -5.14 14.03
C TYR A 169 -9.52 -6.43 14.71
N LEU A 170 -8.84 -7.56 14.47
CA LEU A 170 -9.15 -8.85 15.09
C LEU A 170 -9.08 -8.78 16.61
N VAL A 171 -8.01 -8.18 17.18
CA VAL A 171 -7.85 -8.00 18.62
C VAL A 171 -8.94 -7.08 19.20
N ASN A 172 -9.23 -5.97 18.51
CA ASN A 172 -10.26 -5.02 18.96
C ASN A 172 -11.67 -5.66 18.95
N SER A 173 -12.06 -6.35 17.87
CA SER A 173 -13.37 -7.01 17.78
C SER A 173 -13.50 -8.19 18.73
N ALA A 174 -12.44 -8.97 18.94
CA ALA A 174 -12.43 -10.01 19.98
C ALA A 174 -12.58 -9.44 21.39
N THR A 175 -11.97 -8.28 21.66
CA THR A 175 -12.13 -7.55 22.94
C THR A 175 -13.55 -7.02 23.10
N GLU A 176 -14.16 -6.45 22.06
CA GLU A 176 -15.54 -5.98 22.11
C GLU A 176 -16.52 -7.14 22.37
N LEU A 177 -16.35 -8.28 21.69
CA LEU A 177 -17.18 -9.48 21.89
C LEU A 177 -17.02 -10.09 23.29
N SER A 178 -15.86 -9.96 23.94
CA SER A 178 -15.69 -10.45 25.32
C SER A 178 -16.43 -9.58 26.34
N ILE A 179 -16.65 -8.30 26.04
CA ILE A 179 -17.40 -7.35 26.87
C ILE A 179 -18.90 -7.37 26.53
N SER A 180 -19.24 -7.53 25.24
CA SER A 180 -20.61 -7.52 24.72
C SER A 180 -20.81 -8.63 23.67
N PRO A 181 -21.09 -9.89 24.09
CA PRO A 181 -21.18 -11.05 23.19
C PRO A 181 -22.28 -10.97 22.13
N SER A 182 -23.25 -10.08 22.29
CA SER A 182 -24.35 -9.84 21.34
C SER A 182 -24.07 -8.75 20.30
N SER A 183 -22.87 -8.17 20.26
CA SER A 183 -22.49 -7.19 19.23
C SER A 183 -22.33 -7.86 17.86
N ILE A 184 -23.41 -7.85 17.06
CA ILE A 184 -23.44 -8.37 15.68
C ILE A 184 -22.39 -7.66 14.82
N ASN A 185 -22.18 -6.36 15.05
CA ASN A 185 -21.17 -5.56 14.35
C ASN A 185 -19.75 -6.06 14.65
N ALA A 186 -19.42 -6.30 15.93
CA ALA A 186 -18.12 -6.86 16.31
C ALA A 186 -17.90 -8.25 15.72
N LEU A 187 -18.93 -9.09 15.67
CA LEU A 187 -18.85 -10.41 15.02
C LEU A 187 -18.58 -10.29 13.51
N GLY A 188 -19.26 -9.38 12.82
CA GLY A 188 -19.03 -9.12 11.39
C GLY A 188 -17.61 -8.62 11.10
N VAL A 189 -17.11 -7.66 11.88
CA VAL A 189 -15.73 -7.15 11.77
C VAL A 189 -14.71 -8.23 12.13
N LEU A 190 -14.97 -9.06 13.15
CA LEU A 190 -14.11 -10.18 13.50
C LEU A 190 -13.96 -11.16 12.32
N VAL A 191 -15.07 -11.61 11.73
CA VAL A 191 -15.04 -12.54 10.58
C VAL A 191 -14.31 -11.92 9.38
N ALA A 192 -14.57 -10.64 9.08
CA ALA A 192 -13.87 -9.93 8.01
C ALA A 192 -12.36 -9.80 8.28
N SER A 193 -11.96 -9.50 9.52
CA SER A 193 -10.56 -9.37 9.92
C SER A 193 -9.80 -10.70 9.89
N ILE A 194 -10.45 -11.82 10.24
CA ILE A 194 -9.88 -13.18 10.10
C ILE A 194 -9.65 -13.49 8.62
N ALA A 195 -10.65 -13.24 7.76
CA ALA A 195 -10.52 -13.47 6.32
C ALA A 195 -9.41 -12.61 5.69
N ALA A 196 -9.36 -11.32 6.02
CA ALA A 196 -8.30 -10.41 5.55
C ALA A 196 -6.91 -10.86 6.02
N THR A 197 -6.77 -11.27 7.29
CA THR A 197 -5.50 -11.79 7.84
C THR A 197 -5.07 -13.06 7.10
N ALA A 198 -5.98 -14.00 6.88
CA ALA A 198 -5.69 -15.23 6.16
C ALA A 198 -5.25 -14.97 4.72
N VAL A 199 -5.96 -14.11 3.98
CA VAL A 199 -5.59 -13.71 2.61
C VAL A 199 -4.22 -13.03 2.59
N ALA A 200 -3.94 -12.12 3.53
CA ALA A 200 -2.66 -11.43 3.59
C ALA A 200 -1.50 -12.38 3.91
N VAL A 201 -1.65 -13.29 4.88
CA VAL A 201 -0.63 -14.28 5.24
C VAL A 201 -0.38 -15.29 4.12
N ILE A 202 -1.43 -15.80 3.45
CA ILE A 202 -1.31 -16.68 2.29
C ILE A 202 -0.61 -15.94 1.13
N GLY A 203 -0.96 -14.67 0.89
CA GLY A 203 -0.30 -13.82 -0.09
C GLY A 203 1.18 -13.62 0.20
N LEU A 204 1.56 -13.32 1.45
CA LEU A 204 2.96 -13.17 1.87
C LEU A 204 3.76 -14.48 1.68
N ALA A 205 3.20 -15.61 2.10
CA ALA A 205 3.82 -16.92 1.92
C ALA A 205 4.01 -17.27 0.44
N TYR A 206 2.96 -17.06 -0.38
CA TYR A 206 3.03 -17.27 -1.82
C TYR A 206 4.07 -16.38 -2.49
N LEU A 207 4.07 -15.07 -2.20
CA LEU A 207 5.03 -14.13 -2.79
C LEU A 207 6.47 -14.44 -2.35
N GLY A 208 6.68 -14.90 -1.11
CA GLY A 208 7.99 -15.31 -0.61
C GLY A 208 8.53 -16.55 -1.34
N LEU A 209 7.70 -17.58 -1.47
CA LEU A 209 8.04 -18.82 -2.17
C LEU A 209 8.32 -18.60 -3.66
N THR A 210 7.51 -17.77 -4.32
CA THR A 210 7.71 -17.48 -5.74
C THR A 210 8.92 -16.59 -5.98
N LYS A 211 9.20 -15.58 -5.14
CA LYS A 211 10.44 -14.78 -5.24
C LYS A 211 11.71 -15.63 -5.14
N TYR A 212 11.73 -16.66 -4.29
CA TYR A 212 12.89 -17.56 -4.17
C TYR A 212 13.23 -18.33 -5.47
N LYS A 213 12.28 -18.44 -6.42
CA LYS A 213 12.52 -19.07 -7.73
C LYS A 213 13.27 -18.14 -8.72
N TYR A 214 13.36 -16.84 -8.42
CA TYR A 214 13.93 -15.80 -9.29
C TYR A 214 15.16 -15.12 -8.70
N ALA A 215 15.59 -15.50 -7.50
CA ALA A 215 16.80 -15.03 -6.82
C ALA A 215 17.94 -16.06 -6.96
#